data_AF-A0A932W0J8-F1
#
_entry.id   AF-A0A932W0J8-F1
#
_cell.length_a   1.000
_cell.length_b   1.000
_cell.length_c   1.000
_cell.angle_alpha   90.00
_cell.angle_beta   90.00
_cell.angle_gamma   90.00
#
_symmetry.space_group_name_H-M   'P 1'
#
loop_
_entity.id
_entity.type
_entity.pdbx_description
1 polymer ?
#
loop_
_entity_poly.entity_id
_entity_poly.type
_entity_poly.pdbx_seq_one_letter_code
_entity_poly.pdbx_strand_id
1 'polypeptide(L)'
;MELSNELQKEEEQRRAAEQRARLWLREAIPLQAETYDKFGYIEVPSQLHKGRTYRIYGGEGDFRTSLYLNGKKQARLCLMMLDPEIPPTDRVIAEYYLLHADEQLYLATANIQNLVPEIRAGRFGPMYRLSGAGGLRNLGREAQIRWSRYIAKFLVLAMIATLLTWLLGIGDWARTSFVATTINYVGRIGFIFLSAILLFMLLCRIMRRFRSG
;
A
#
# COMPACT_ATOMS: atom_id res chain seq x y z
N MET A 1 -1.20 -28.30 -21.26
CA MET A 1 -1.10 -29.36 -20.22
C MET A 1 -0.06 -28.98 -19.16
N GLU A 2 1.07 -28.37 -19.52
CA GLU A 2 2.07 -27.91 -18.54
C GLU A 2 1.55 -26.79 -17.62
N LEU A 3 0.89 -25.76 -18.19
CA LEU A 3 0.34 -24.63 -17.41
C LEU A 3 -0.66 -25.05 -16.32
N SER A 4 -1.48 -26.08 -16.57
CA SER A 4 -2.43 -26.56 -15.57
C SER A 4 -1.73 -27.25 -14.40
N ASN A 5 -0.59 -27.91 -14.64
CA ASN A 5 0.16 -28.59 -13.58
C ASN A 5 0.89 -27.59 -12.68
N GLU A 6 1.41 -26.50 -13.25
CA GLU A 6 2.05 -25.42 -12.47
C GLU A 6 1.06 -24.72 -11.55
N LEU A 7 -0.13 -24.35 -12.06
CA LEU A 7 -1.18 -23.72 -11.26
C LEU A 7 -1.66 -24.63 -10.11
N GLN A 8 -1.80 -25.93 -10.37
CA GLN A 8 -2.16 -26.90 -9.33
C GLN A 8 -1.10 -26.98 -8.23
N LYS A 9 0.18 -26.96 -8.61
CA LYS A 9 1.30 -26.99 -7.67
C LYS A 9 1.34 -25.72 -6.80
N GLU A 10 1.12 -24.55 -7.38
CA GLU A 10 1.04 -23.29 -6.63
C GLU A 10 -0.12 -23.29 -5.64
N GLU A 11 -1.30 -23.78 -6.05
CA GLU A 11 -2.47 -23.87 -5.18
C GLU A 11 -2.25 -24.87 -4.03
N GLU A 12 -1.57 -25.99 -4.29
CA GLU A 12 -1.17 -26.94 -3.25
C GLU A 12 -0.19 -26.29 -2.25
N GLN A 13 0.80 -25.55 -2.74
CA GLN A 13 1.74 -24.83 -1.89
C GLN A 13 1.04 -23.77 -1.02
N ARG A 14 0.10 -23.01 -1.58
CA ARG A 14 -0.72 -22.04 -0.83
C ARG A 14 -1.55 -22.71 0.26
N ARG A 15 -2.19 -23.85 -0.06
CA ARG A 15 -2.97 -24.63 0.91
C ARG A 15 -2.08 -25.16 2.04
N ALA A 16 -0.90 -25.67 1.72
CA ALA A 16 0.06 -26.14 2.73
C ALA A 16 0.57 -24.99 3.63
N ALA A 17 0.84 -23.82 3.06
CA ALA A 17 1.25 -22.64 3.83
C ALA A 17 0.15 -22.17 4.78
N GLU A 18 -1.10 -22.09 4.30
CA GLU A 18 -2.25 -21.72 5.12
C GLU A 18 -2.52 -22.74 6.25
N GLN A 19 -2.35 -24.03 5.99
CA GLN A 19 -2.44 -25.06 7.05
C GLN A 19 -1.39 -24.87 8.14
N ARG A 20 -0.13 -24.57 7.77
CA ARG A 20 0.93 -24.27 8.75
C ARG A 20 0.60 -23.03 9.57
N ALA A 21 0.13 -21.96 8.93
CA ALA A 21 -0.29 -20.73 9.59
C ALA A 21 -1.42 -20.97 10.62
N ARG A 22 -2.38 -21.87 10.31
CA ARG A 22 -3.43 -22.26 11.27
C ARG A 22 -2.91 -23.02 12.49
N LEU A 23 -1.90 -23.86 12.31
CA LEU A 23 -1.24 -24.51 13.45
C LEU A 23 -0.56 -23.46 14.33
N TRP A 24 0.14 -22.50 13.73
CA TRP A 24 0.73 -21.39 14.48
C TRP A 24 -0.32 -20.53 15.20
N LEU A 25 -1.47 -20.26 14.60
CA LEU A 25 -2.55 -19.52 15.27
C LEU A 25 -3.03 -20.25 16.53
N ARG A 26 -3.16 -21.59 16.47
CA ARG A 26 -3.55 -22.42 17.62
C ARG A 26 -2.53 -22.36 18.76
N GLU A 27 -1.24 -22.29 18.42
CA GLU A 27 -0.15 -22.16 19.40
C GLU A 27 -0.07 -20.75 19.99
N ALA A 28 -0.19 -19.72 19.15
CA ALA A 28 -0.03 -18.32 19.53
C ALA A 28 -1.24 -17.72 20.25
N ILE A 29 -2.47 -18.09 19.83
CA ILE A 29 -3.72 -17.49 20.32
C ILE A 29 -4.75 -18.60 20.61
N PRO A 30 -4.44 -19.55 21.53
CA PRO A 30 -5.24 -20.76 21.72
C PRO A 30 -6.71 -20.49 22.06
N LEU A 31 -6.98 -19.43 22.83
CA LEU A 31 -8.34 -19.05 23.24
C LEU A 31 -9.25 -18.60 22.09
N GLN A 32 -8.67 -18.18 20.96
CA GLN A 32 -9.42 -17.72 19.80
C GLN A 32 -9.42 -18.71 18.64
N ALA A 33 -8.65 -19.80 18.74
CA ALA A 33 -8.48 -20.75 17.65
C ALA A 33 -9.78 -21.43 17.21
N GLU A 34 -10.63 -21.85 18.16
CA GLU A 34 -11.93 -22.44 17.84
C GLU A 34 -12.86 -21.43 17.14
N THR A 35 -12.87 -20.18 17.62
CA THR A 35 -13.64 -19.09 17.01
C THR A 35 -13.15 -18.83 15.59
N TYR A 36 -11.82 -18.84 15.39
CA TYR A 36 -11.21 -18.65 14.08
C TYR A 36 -11.57 -19.79 13.11
N ASP A 37 -11.45 -21.04 13.52
CA ASP A 37 -11.78 -22.19 12.68
C ASP A 37 -13.27 -22.21 12.31
N LYS A 38 -14.16 -21.76 13.21
CA LYS A 38 -15.60 -21.75 12.99
C LYS A 38 -16.10 -20.56 12.18
N PHE A 39 -15.55 -19.37 12.42
CA PHE A 39 -16.10 -18.11 11.88
C PHE A 39 -15.15 -17.36 10.94
N GLY A 40 -13.88 -17.78 10.84
CA GLY A 40 -12.86 -17.15 10.01
C GLY A 40 -12.32 -15.82 10.55
N TYR A 41 -12.55 -15.52 11.84
CA TYR A 41 -12.01 -14.33 12.50
C TYR A 41 -11.67 -14.57 13.96
N ILE A 42 -10.79 -13.74 14.50
CA ILE A 42 -10.54 -13.62 15.95
C ILE A 42 -11.08 -12.31 16.49
N GLU A 43 -11.46 -12.30 17.76
CA GLU A 43 -11.88 -11.10 18.48
C GLU A 43 -10.77 -10.62 19.42
N VAL A 44 -10.41 -9.34 19.29
CA VAL A 44 -9.36 -8.71 20.09
C VAL A 44 -9.95 -7.52 20.84
N PRO A 45 -10.06 -7.57 22.17
CA PRO A 45 -10.49 -6.40 22.94
C PRO A 45 -9.42 -5.32 22.89
N SER A 46 -9.84 -4.06 22.81
CA SER A 46 -8.95 -2.90 22.94
C SER A 46 -8.33 -2.84 24.33
N GLN A 47 -7.04 -2.51 24.39
CA GLN A 47 -6.34 -2.27 25.65
C GLN A 47 -6.51 -0.82 26.11
N LEU A 48 -6.76 0.12 25.18
CA LEU A 48 -6.84 1.55 25.46
C LEU A 48 -8.26 2.06 25.72
N HIS A 49 -9.27 1.42 25.13
CA HIS A 49 -10.64 1.91 25.13
C HIS A 49 -11.62 0.81 25.53
N LYS A 50 -12.23 0.94 26.72
CA LYS A 50 -13.26 0.01 27.18
C LYS A 50 -14.43 -0.06 26.21
N GLY A 51 -14.94 -1.28 25.98
CA GLY A 51 -16.06 -1.54 25.08
C GLY A 51 -15.70 -1.52 23.59
N ARG A 52 -14.43 -1.30 23.23
CA ARG A 52 -13.94 -1.42 21.86
C ARG A 52 -13.40 -2.83 21.62
N THR A 53 -13.76 -3.41 20.48
CA THR A 53 -13.31 -4.74 20.05
C THR A 53 -12.96 -4.72 18.56
N TYR A 54 -11.93 -5.45 18.18
CA TYR A 54 -11.49 -5.63 16.81
C TYR A 54 -11.82 -7.05 16.36
N ARG A 55 -12.33 -7.20 15.14
CA ARG A 55 -12.48 -8.50 14.46
C ARG A 55 -11.49 -8.58 13.31
N ILE A 56 -10.53 -9.50 13.39
CA ILE A 56 -9.48 -9.69 12.41
C ILE A 56 -9.81 -10.95 11.61
N TYR A 57 -10.04 -10.80 10.31
CA TYR A 57 -10.52 -11.88 9.42
C TYR A 57 -9.37 -12.53 8.65
N GLY A 58 -9.41 -13.84 8.44
CA GLY A 58 -8.41 -14.55 7.62
C GLY A 58 -8.99 -15.36 6.47
N GLY A 59 -10.23 -15.06 6.05
CA GLY A 59 -10.86 -15.71 4.90
C GLY A 59 -10.68 -14.96 3.59
N GLU A 60 -11.02 -15.63 2.49
CA GLU A 60 -11.15 -15.01 1.17
C GLU A 60 -12.30 -13.99 1.18
N GLY A 61 -12.00 -12.73 0.85
CA GLY A 61 -13.00 -11.67 0.75
C GLY A 61 -12.56 -10.39 1.45
N ASP A 62 -13.10 -10.15 2.66
CA ASP A 62 -12.83 -8.92 3.41
C ASP A 62 -11.60 -9.07 4.31
N PHE A 63 -10.44 -8.69 3.79
CA PHE A 63 -9.21 -8.60 4.56
C PHE A 63 -9.22 -7.43 5.57
N ARG A 64 -10.29 -6.65 5.69
CA ARG A 64 -10.28 -5.48 6.59
C ARG A 64 -10.68 -5.86 7.99
N THR A 65 -9.86 -5.48 8.96
CA THR A 65 -10.19 -5.59 10.38
C THR A 65 -11.36 -4.68 10.72
N SER A 66 -12.39 -5.22 11.36
CA SER A 66 -13.59 -4.46 11.70
C SER A 66 -13.50 -3.95 13.13
N LEU A 67 -13.70 -2.64 13.31
CA LEU A 67 -13.73 -1.98 14.60
C LEU A 67 -15.16 -1.94 15.12
N TYR A 68 -15.39 -2.47 16.32
CA TYR A 68 -16.66 -2.42 17.03
C TYR A 68 -16.53 -1.58 18.30
N LEU A 69 -17.57 -0.81 18.60
CA LEU A 69 -17.73 -0.08 19.86
C LEU A 69 -19.08 -0.43 20.45
N ASN A 70 -19.08 -1.02 21.66
CA ASN A 70 -20.27 -1.50 22.37
C ASN A 70 -21.15 -2.40 21.47
N GLY A 71 -20.50 -3.36 20.78
CA GLY A 71 -21.15 -4.30 19.87
C GLY A 71 -21.58 -3.71 18.51
N LYS A 72 -21.40 -2.41 18.26
CA LYS A 72 -21.75 -1.76 16.98
C LYS A 72 -20.52 -1.56 16.11
N LYS A 73 -20.56 -2.01 14.86
CA LYS A 73 -19.47 -1.81 13.88
C LYS A 73 -19.34 -0.31 13.55
N GLN A 74 -18.19 0.27 13.82
CA GLN A 74 -17.90 1.71 13.61
C GLN A 74 -17.06 1.96 12.37
N ALA A 75 -16.05 1.12 12.11
CA ALA A 75 -15.11 1.33 11.02
C ALA A 75 -14.57 0.01 10.48
N ARG A 76 -13.93 0.10 9.31
CA ARG A 76 -13.04 -0.93 8.78
C ARG A 76 -11.62 -0.36 8.75
N LEU A 77 -10.66 -1.17 9.17
CA LEU A 77 -9.25 -0.87 9.27
C LEU A 77 -8.52 -1.75 8.26
N CYS A 78 -7.61 -1.16 7.49
CA CYS A 78 -6.85 -1.89 6.48
C CYS A 78 -5.36 -1.64 6.69
N LEU A 79 -4.61 -2.70 7.00
CA LEU A 79 -3.17 -2.71 6.87
C LEU A 79 -2.80 -3.33 5.52
N MET A 80 -1.99 -2.63 4.76
CA MET A 80 -1.51 -3.11 3.47
C MET A 80 -0.24 -3.92 3.69
N MET A 81 -0.33 -5.23 3.49
CA MET A 81 0.85 -6.08 3.41
C MET A 81 1.54 -5.85 2.07
N LEU A 82 2.87 -5.79 2.06
CA LEU A 82 3.64 -5.61 0.83
C LEU A 82 3.71 -6.88 -0.02
N ASP A 83 3.65 -8.04 0.64
CA ASP A 83 3.72 -9.34 0.02
C ASP A 83 2.31 -9.98 -0.07
N PRO A 84 1.79 -10.21 -1.29
CA PRO A 84 0.48 -10.82 -1.49
C PRO A 84 0.48 -12.34 -1.27
N GLU A 85 1.63 -12.99 -1.12
CA GLU A 85 1.75 -14.44 -0.93
C GLU A 85 1.64 -14.86 0.53
N ILE A 86 1.59 -13.90 1.46
CA ILE A 86 1.43 -14.16 2.89
C ILE A 86 0.11 -14.90 3.13
N PRO A 87 0.14 -16.06 3.82
CA PRO A 87 -1.07 -16.76 4.20
C PRO A 87 -2.05 -15.84 4.95
N PRO A 88 -3.34 -15.85 4.61
CA PRO A 88 -4.34 -15.05 5.31
C PRO A 88 -4.31 -15.22 6.84
N THR A 89 -4.03 -16.42 7.34
CA THR A 89 -3.90 -16.67 8.78
C THR A 89 -2.65 -16.01 9.39
N ASP A 90 -1.50 -16.00 8.71
CA ASP A 90 -0.29 -15.32 9.22
C ASP A 90 -0.53 -13.81 9.38
N ARG A 91 -1.28 -13.22 8.46
CA ARG A 91 -1.71 -11.83 8.56
C ARG A 91 -2.57 -11.58 9.81
N VAL A 92 -3.47 -12.50 10.14
CA VAL A 92 -4.31 -12.41 11.35
C VAL A 92 -3.44 -12.43 12.61
N ILE A 93 -2.46 -13.33 12.67
CA ILE A 93 -1.50 -13.41 13.79
C ILE A 93 -0.68 -12.12 13.90
N ALA A 94 -0.19 -11.60 12.77
CA ALA A 94 0.57 -10.35 12.75
C ALA A 94 -0.26 -9.15 13.25
N GLU A 95 -1.49 -8.98 12.76
CA GLU A 95 -2.38 -7.90 13.21
C GLU A 95 -2.74 -8.02 14.69
N TYR A 96 -2.94 -9.25 15.21
CA TYR A 96 -3.16 -9.49 16.64
C TYR A 96 -2.02 -8.94 17.50
N TYR A 97 -0.77 -9.27 17.14
CA TYR A 97 0.40 -8.83 17.90
C TYR A 97 0.65 -7.33 17.75
N LEU A 98 0.41 -6.73 16.59
CA LEU A 98 0.49 -5.28 16.41
C LEU A 98 -0.52 -4.55 17.31
N LEU A 99 -1.77 -5.01 17.34
CA LEU A 99 -2.81 -4.46 18.22
C LEU A 99 -2.48 -4.65 19.71
N HIS A 100 -1.93 -5.81 20.08
CA HIS A 100 -1.57 -6.11 21.47
C HIS A 100 -0.33 -5.36 21.97
N ALA A 101 0.64 -5.11 21.10
CA ALA A 101 1.88 -4.44 21.46
C ALA A 101 1.69 -2.92 21.57
N ASP A 102 1.04 -2.31 20.58
CA ASP A 102 0.77 -0.87 20.56
C ASP A 102 -0.44 -0.55 19.68
N GLU A 103 -1.61 -0.51 20.33
CA GLU A 103 -2.88 -0.17 19.66
C GLU A 103 -2.84 1.24 19.03
N GLN A 104 -2.11 2.22 19.60
CA GLN A 104 -2.04 3.56 19.02
C GLN A 104 -1.26 3.56 17.72
N LEU A 105 -0.09 2.90 17.70
CA LEU A 105 0.73 2.76 16.50
C LEU A 105 -0.01 2.01 15.40
N TYR A 106 -0.73 0.94 15.76
CA TYR A 106 -1.59 0.22 14.83
C TYR A 106 -2.62 1.15 14.19
N LEU A 107 -3.35 1.94 14.99
CA LEU A 107 -4.36 2.88 14.50
C LEU A 107 -3.78 4.02 13.67
N ALA A 108 -2.57 4.48 13.99
CA ALA A 108 -1.87 5.50 13.22
C ALA A 108 -1.40 4.98 11.84
N THR A 109 -1.14 3.67 11.74
CA THR A 109 -0.66 3.03 10.52
C THR A 109 -1.80 2.55 9.62
N ALA A 110 -2.88 2.05 10.21
CA ALA A 110 -4.02 1.50 9.49
C ALA A 110 -4.79 2.58 8.72
N ASN A 111 -5.20 2.26 7.50
CA ASN A 111 -6.14 3.10 6.77
C ASN A 111 -7.56 2.90 7.32
N ILE A 112 -8.12 3.94 7.93
CA ILE A 112 -9.42 3.90 8.60
C ILE A 112 -10.54 4.33 7.65
N GLN A 113 -11.42 3.39 7.34
CA GLN A 113 -12.66 3.65 6.61
C GLN A 113 -13.80 3.71 7.62
N ASN A 114 -14.15 4.93 8.04
CA ASN A 114 -15.32 5.15 8.90
C ASN A 114 -16.58 4.71 8.17
N LEU A 115 -17.34 3.81 8.80
CA LEU A 115 -18.69 3.55 8.36
C LEU A 115 -19.50 4.71 8.87
N VAL A 116 -19.94 5.58 7.97
CA VAL A 116 -20.96 6.57 8.32
C VAL A 116 -22.09 5.77 8.97
N PRO A 117 -22.48 6.07 10.22
CA PRO A 117 -23.61 5.38 10.83
C PRO A 117 -24.73 5.51 9.82
N GLU A 118 -25.26 4.39 9.38
CA GLU A 118 -26.38 4.33 8.45
C GLU A 118 -27.54 5.01 9.19
N ILE A 119 -27.62 6.34 9.10
CA ILE A 119 -28.73 7.13 9.62
C ILE A 119 -29.89 6.52 8.87
N ARG A 120 -30.76 5.81 9.60
CA ARG A 120 -31.96 5.10 9.12
C ARG A 120 -32.65 5.90 8.01
N ALA A 121 -32.18 5.75 6.78
CA ALA A 121 -32.92 6.12 5.61
C ALA A 121 -33.83 4.93 5.45
N GLY A 122 -35.03 5.03 6.03
CA GLY A 122 -36.11 4.06 5.85
C GLY A 122 -36.45 3.98 4.36
N ARG A 123 -35.69 3.18 3.62
CA ARG A 123 -35.89 2.94 2.20
C ARG A 123 -35.18 1.65 1.85
N PHE A 124 -36.00 0.62 1.62
CA PHE A 124 -35.68 -0.64 0.95
C PHE A 124 -34.35 -0.59 0.20
N GLY A 125 -33.35 -1.31 0.69
CA GLY A 125 -32.09 -1.48 -0.01
C GLY A 125 -32.36 -2.13 -1.37
N PRO A 126 -31.89 -1.54 -2.50
CA PRO A 126 -31.91 -2.24 -3.75
C PRO A 126 -30.93 -3.40 -3.66
N MET A 127 -31.40 -4.57 -4.10
CA MET A 127 -30.63 -5.75 -4.43
C MET A 127 -29.33 -5.33 -5.13
N TYR A 128 -28.19 -5.65 -4.54
CA TYR A 128 -26.85 -5.27 -5.02
C TYR A 128 -26.59 -5.92 -6.38
N ARG A 129 -26.89 -5.16 -7.42
CA ARG A 129 -26.46 -5.41 -8.79
C ARG A 129 -25.03 -4.91 -8.92
N LEU A 130 -24.14 -5.82 -9.31
CA LEU A 130 -22.81 -5.57 -9.85
C LEU A 130 -22.75 -4.24 -10.62
N SER A 131 -21.96 -3.28 -10.15
CA SER A 131 -21.47 -2.15 -10.94
C SER A 131 -20.17 -1.64 -10.35
N GLY A 132 -19.08 -2.14 -10.91
CA GLY A 132 -17.78 -1.49 -10.82
C GLY A 132 -17.81 -0.22 -11.66
N ALA A 133 -17.71 0.94 -11.02
CA ALA A 133 -17.29 2.21 -11.62
C ALA A 133 -17.27 3.31 -10.54
N GLY A 134 -16.18 3.40 -9.77
CA GLY A 134 -16.06 4.47 -8.76
C GLY A 134 -14.66 4.77 -8.22
N GLY A 135 -13.62 4.08 -8.72
CA GLY A 135 -12.28 4.12 -8.15
C GLY A 135 -11.30 5.14 -8.73
N LEU A 136 -11.74 6.16 -9.49
CA LEU A 136 -10.82 7.02 -10.25
C LEU A 136 -10.44 8.36 -9.58
N ARG A 137 -10.90 8.66 -8.36
CA ARG A 137 -10.58 9.96 -7.72
C ARG A 137 -9.36 9.98 -6.79
N ASN A 138 -8.76 8.83 -6.46
CA ASN A 138 -7.59 8.76 -5.55
C ASN A 138 -6.26 8.32 -6.19
N LEU A 139 -6.25 7.98 -7.49
CA LEU A 139 -5.02 7.56 -8.20
C LEU A 139 -3.98 8.68 -8.37
N GLY A 140 -4.39 9.96 -8.30
CA GLY A 140 -3.48 11.09 -8.52
C GLY A 140 -2.47 11.33 -7.39
N ARG A 141 -2.81 11.00 -6.14
CA ARG A 141 -1.93 11.26 -4.99
C ARG A 141 -0.92 10.14 -4.74
N GLU A 142 -1.29 8.89 -4.99
CA GLU A 142 -0.38 7.76 -4.82
C GLU A 142 0.63 7.62 -5.97
N ALA A 143 0.26 8.01 -7.20
CA ALA A 143 1.21 8.08 -8.30
C ALA A 143 2.36 9.06 -7.98
N GLN A 144 2.03 10.25 -7.45
CA GLN A 144 3.02 11.30 -7.16
C GLN A 144 4.09 10.87 -6.15
N ILE A 145 3.75 10.04 -5.15
CA ILE A 145 4.71 9.54 -4.15
C ILE A 145 5.61 8.44 -4.73
N ARG A 146 5.12 7.65 -5.69
CA ARG A 146 5.93 6.60 -6.34
C ARG A 146 6.99 7.19 -7.27
N TRP A 147 6.67 8.26 -7.99
CA TRP A 147 7.62 8.94 -8.90
C TRP A 147 8.82 9.57 -8.19
N SER A 148 8.66 10.11 -6.97
CA SER A 148 9.77 10.74 -6.24
C SER A 148 10.87 9.75 -5.85
N ARG A 149 10.51 8.50 -5.51
CA ARG A 149 11.49 7.44 -5.20
C ARG A 149 12.31 7.02 -6.42
N TYR A 150 11.73 7.03 -7.62
CA TYR A 150 12.46 6.72 -8.85
C TYR A 150 13.43 7.84 -9.23
N ILE A 151 13.03 9.10 -9.07
CA ILE A 151 13.91 10.26 -9.32
C ILE A 151 15.12 10.23 -8.38
N ALA A 152 14.93 9.95 -7.10
CA ALA A 152 16.03 9.84 -6.15
C ALA A 152 17.03 8.72 -6.52
N LYS A 153 16.53 7.53 -6.89
CA LYS A 153 17.38 6.42 -7.35
C LYS A 153 18.16 6.78 -8.63
N PHE A 154 17.51 7.45 -9.58
CA PHE A 154 18.15 7.87 -10.82
C PHE A 154 19.28 8.88 -10.56
N LEU A 155 19.06 9.85 -9.66
CA LEU A 155 20.09 10.83 -9.29
C LEU A 155 21.30 10.17 -8.62
N VAL A 156 21.08 9.20 -7.74
CA VAL A 156 22.16 8.44 -7.10
C VAL A 156 22.96 7.64 -8.13
N LEU A 157 22.29 6.95 -9.06
CA LEU A 157 22.96 6.22 -10.14
C LEU A 157 23.76 7.15 -11.06
N ALA A 158 23.23 8.32 -11.39
CA ALA A 158 23.94 9.33 -12.18
C ALA A 158 25.21 9.83 -11.47
N MET A 159 25.14 10.07 -10.15
CA MET A 159 26.31 10.43 -9.34
C MET A 159 27.37 9.32 -9.26
N ILE A 160 26.95 8.05 -9.13
CA ILE A 160 27.88 6.92 -9.11
C ILE A 160 28.57 6.78 -10.47
N ALA A 161 27.83 6.93 -11.57
CA ALA A 161 28.40 6.87 -12.92
C ALA A 161 29.44 7.97 -13.15
N THR A 162 29.17 9.21 -12.73
CA THR A 162 30.16 10.31 -12.85
C THR A 162 31.40 10.07 -12.00
N LEU A 163 31.25 9.55 -10.78
CA LEU A 163 32.36 9.19 -9.90
C LEU A 163 33.22 8.06 -10.50
N LEU A 164 32.60 7.00 -11.03
CA LEU A 164 33.30 5.90 -11.67
C LEU A 164 34.06 6.36 -12.92
N THR A 165 33.47 7.25 -13.71
CA THR A 165 34.13 7.83 -14.88
C THR A 165 35.37 8.63 -14.48
N TRP A 166 35.32 9.33 -13.34
CA TRP A 166 36.46 10.07 -12.77
C TRP A 166 37.55 9.13 -12.24
N LEU A 167 37.17 8.07 -11.51
CA LEU A 167 38.10 7.10 -10.91
C LEU A 167 38.81 6.22 -11.93
N LEU A 168 38.15 5.84 -13.03
CA LEU A 168 38.72 4.94 -14.04
C LEU A 168 39.73 5.64 -14.97
N GLY A 169 39.99 6.93 -14.80
CA GLY A 169 41.08 7.61 -15.53
C GLY A 169 40.91 7.60 -17.06
N ILE A 170 39.69 7.41 -17.58
CA ILE A 170 39.37 7.41 -19.03
C ILE A 170 39.50 8.83 -19.65
N GLY A 171 40.18 9.75 -18.97
CA GLY A 171 39.92 11.18 -19.06
C GLY A 171 41.06 12.09 -19.49
N ASP A 172 42.20 11.61 -19.99
CA ASP A 172 43.23 12.54 -20.51
C ASP A 172 43.12 12.81 -22.02
N TRP A 173 42.51 11.92 -22.81
CA TRP A 173 42.25 12.16 -24.24
C TRP A 173 40.91 12.86 -24.56
N ALA A 174 39.98 12.93 -23.60
CA ALA A 174 38.68 13.58 -23.80
C ALA A 174 38.58 14.99 -23.19
N ARG A 175 39.58 15.43 -22.41
CA ARG A 175 39.52 16.70 -21.65
C ARG A 175 39.54 17.96 -22.52
N THR A 176 40.13 17.93 -23.71
CA THR A 176 40.25 19.13 -24.57
C THR A 176 39.08 19.31 -25.53
N SER A 177 38.49 18.22 -26.04
CA SER A 177 37.37 18.29 -27.00
C SER A 177 35.99 18.22 -26.32
N PHE A 178 35.87 17.59 -25.15
CA PHE A 178 34.57 17.38 -24.52
C PHE A 178 34.13 18.57 -23.67
N VAL A 179 35.04 19.32 -23.04
CA VAL A 179 34.70 20.46 -22.16
C VAL A 179 34.06 21.62 -22.93
N ALA A 180 34.52 21.93 -24.14
CA ALA A 180 33.91 22.97 -24.98
C ALA A 180 32.51 22.57 -25.51
N THR A 181 32.28 21.26 -25.71
CA THR A 181 31.02 20.74 -26.26
C THR A 181 29.98 20.49 -25.17
N THR A 182 30.40 20.01 -24.00
CA THR A 182 29.49 19.76 -22.86
C THR A 182 29.02 21.03 -22.17
N ILE A 183 29.80 22.11 -22.11
CA ILE A 183 29.31 23.38 -21.56
C ILE A 183 28.16 23.92 -22.42
N ASN A 184 28.23 23.80 -23.75
CA ASN A 184 27.13 24.17 -24.64
C ASN A 184 25.93 23.22 -24.54
N TYR A 185 26.17 21.92 -24.36
CA TYR A 185 25.09 20.92 -24.31
C TYR A 185 24.33 20.92 -22.97
N VAL A 186 25.04 21.04 -21.85
CA VAL A 186 24.45 21.14 -20.51
C VAL A 186 23.71 22.47 -20.35
N GLY A 187 24.23 23.56 -20.93
CA GLY A 187 23.52 24.85 -20.98
C GLY A 187 22.20 24.75 -21.76
N ARG A 188 22.19 24.08 -22.92
CA ARG A 188 20.97 23.88 -23.73
C ARG A 188 19.96 22.95 -23.07
N ILE A 189 20.39 21.81 -22.53
CA ILE A 189 19.48 20.88 -21.85
C ILE A 189 18.93 21.51 -20.57
N GLY A 190 19.77 22.20 -19.80
CA GLY A 190 19.35 22.93 -18.60
C GLY A 190 18.30 23.99 -18.91
N PHE A 191 18.47 24.74 -20.01
CA PHE A 191 17.48 25.73 -20.46
C PHE A 191 16.15 25.10 -20.91
N ILE A 192 16.20 23.96 -21.61
CA ILE A 192 14.98 23.21 -22.01
C ILE A 192 14.25 22.66 -20.77
N PHE A 193 14.97 22.10 -19.81
CA PHE A 193 14.36 21.63 -18.57
C PHE A 193 13.76 22.75 -17.73
N LEU A 194 14.47 23.87 -17.59
CA LEU A 194 13.99 25.03 -16.81
C LEU A 194 12.75 25.65 -17.46
N SER A 195 12.74 25.78 -18.80
CA SER A 195 11.58 26.28 -19.54
C SER A 195 10.37 25.34 -19.46
N ALA A 196 10.59 24.02 -19.52
CA ALA A 196 9.53 23.03 -19.33
C ALA A 196 8.92 23.08 -17.91
N ILE A 197 9.75 23.23 -16.87
CA ILE A 197 9.28 23.38 -15.48
C ILE A 197 8.47 24.66 -15.30
N LEU A 198 8.94 25.78 -15.85
CA LEU A 198 8.22 27.06 -15.79
C LEU A 198 6.87 26.99 -16.53
N LEU A 199 6.84 26.36 -17.72
CA LEU A 199 5.62 26.13 -18.48
C LEU A 199 4.62 25.26 -17.69
N PHE A 200 5.11 24.19 -17.06
CA PHE A 200 4.29 23.32 -16.23
C PHE A 200 3.70 24.05 -15.02
N MET A 201 4.50 24.87 -14.32
CA MET A 201 4.02 25.69 -13.21
C MET A 201 2.97 26.72 -13.67
N LEU A 202 3.15 27.32 -14.84
CA LEU A 202 2.17 28.24 -15.44
C LEU A 202 0.85 27.53 -15.74
N LEU A 203 0.88 26.34 -16.36
CA LEU A 203 -0.30 25.53 -16.65
C LEU A 203 -1.03 25.11 -15.37
N CYS A 204 -0.30 24.67 -14.33
CA CYS A 204 -0.89 24.38 -13.04
C CYS A 204 -1.60 25.60 -12.42
N ARG A 205 -1.03 26.80 -12.58
CA ARG A 205 -1.64 28.05 -12.08
C ARG A 205 -2.91 28.41 -12.84
N ILE A 206 -2.93 28.24 -14.16
CA ILE A 206 -4.12 28.45 -15.01
C ILE A 206 -5.22 27.46 -14.64
N MET A 207 -4.90 26.16 -14.52
CA MET A 207 -5.90 25.14 -14.16
C MET A 207 -6.51 25.35 -12.77
N ARG A 208 -5.75 25.88 -11.80
CA ARG A 208 -6.32 26.24 -10.49
C ARG A 208 -7.36 27.35 -10.59
N ARG A 209 -7.17 28.32 -11.48
CA ARG A 209 -8.09 29.46 -11.63
C ARG A 209 -9.44 29.06 -12.25
N PHE A 210 -9.45 28.07 -13.14
CA PHE A 210 -10.67 27.51 -13.74
C PHE A 210 -11.48 26.62 -12.81
N ARG A 211 -10.91 26.14 -11.70
CA ARG A 211 -11.60 25.23 -10.77
C ARG A 211 -12.37 25.97 -9.67
N SER A 212 -12.18 27.28 -9.55
CA SER A 212 -12.73 28.12 -8.48
C SER A 212 -13.85 29.08 -8.92
N GLY A 213 -14.34 28.95 -10.16
CA GLY A 213 -15.55 29.63 -10.65
C GLY A 213 -16.55 28.60 -11.15
#